data_AF-A0A7W4Y9E8-F1
#
_entry.id   AF-A0A7W4Y9E8-F1
#
_cell.length_a   1.000
_cell.length_b   1.000
_cell.length_c   1.000
_cell.angle_alpha   90.00
_cell.angle_beta   90.00
_cell.angle_gamma   90.00
#
_symmetry.space_group_name_H-M   'P 1'
#
loop_
_entity.id
_entity.type
_entity.pdbx_description
1 polymer ?
#
loop_
_entity_poly.entity_id
_entity_poly.type
_entity_poly.pdbx_seq_one_letter_code
_entity_poly.pdbx_strand_id
1 'polypeptide(L)'
;MTMQDHDPQRRALQYRLDRLAEQERNADAARDDDAVAAGGAGSEGRAGVDGGVVRGGGAARGGGAGRVPGAPEDAPTAPPAPRPPSMAARGSFADELVRQAMARGEFDDLPLAGKPIPGLTGRHDPDWWLKALIEREQITGVLPEALQLRKDDAALDDRLDQERTEERVRELVEELNARVVAARRQLLGGPPVVTPLRDVESEVARWHERRRARHAEAAARAEEEARSAAAEHRAAGRRRSWPRVLGRLRAAAHARDRSSSGGPG
;
A
#
# COMPACT_ATOMS: atom_id res chain seq x y z
N MET A 1 12.66 -17.30 0.25
CA MET A 1 12.61 -16.35 -0.87
C MET A 1 11.79 -15.17 -0.39
N THR A 2 12.48 -14.10 0.04
CA THR A 2 11.91 -13.03 0.87
C THR A 2 11.01 -12.09 0.05
N MET A 3 9.83 -11.84 0.63
CA MET A 3 8.75 -11.02 0.10
C MET A 3 9.04 -9.53 0.40
N GLN A 4 10.08 -8.99 -0.20
CA GLN A 4 10.48 -7.58 -0.09
C GLN A 4 10.88 -7.10 -1.50
N ASP A 5 9.95 -6.46 -2.23
CA ASP A 5 10.21 -5.44 -3.27
C ASP A 5 9.03 -5.33 -4.25
N HIS A 6 7.86 -4.86 -3.80
CA HIS A 6 6.76 -4.46 -4.69
C HIS A 6 6.34 -3.02 -4.40
N ASP A 7 7.32 -2.10 -4.33
CA ASP A 7 7.04 -0.67 -4.37
C ASP A 7 6.76 -0.27 -5.85
N PRO A 8 5.52 0.15 -6.19
CA PRO A 8 5.17 0.55 -7.55
C PRO A 8 5.98 1.77 -8.03
N GLN A 9 6.40 2.66 -7.12
CA GLN A 9 7.23 3.82 -7.47
C GLN A 9 8.64 3.39 -7.86
N ARG A 10 9.21 2.41 -7.14
CA ARG A 10 10.51 1.82 -7.45
C ARG A 10 10.50 1.08 -8.79
N ARG A 11 9.43 0.35 -9.09
CA ARG A 11 9.24 -0.33 -10.38
C ARG A 11 9.06 0.66 -11.55
N ALA A 12 8.31 1.74 -11.34
CA ALA A 12 8.16 2.80 -12.34
C ALA A 12 9.49 3.56 -12.60
N LEU A 13 10.31 3.74 -11.56
CA LEU A 13 11.63 4.34 -11.66
C LEU A 13 12.60 3.40 -12.39
N GLN A 14 12.59 2.11 -12.07
CA GLN A 14 13.38 1.09 -12.77
C GLN A 14 13.03 1.04 -14.27
N TYR A 15 11.74 1.02 -14.60
CA TYR A 15 11.27 1.07 -15.98
C TYR A 15 11.75 2.33 -16.73
N ARG A 16 11.77 3.49 -16.06
CA ARG A 16 12.27 4.73 -16.66
C ARG A 16 13.79 4.67 -16.91
N LEU A 17 14.56 4.08 -15.99
CA LEU A 17 16.00 3.89 -16.14
C LEU A 17 16.33 2.90 -17.25
N ASP A 18 15.63 1.77 -17.31
CA ASP A 18 15.85 0.75 -18.35
C ASP A 18 15.58 1.32 -19.75
N ARG A 19 14.50 2.12 -19.90
CA ARG A 19 14.17 2.80 -21.16
C ARG A 19 15.19 3.88 -21.56
N LEU A 20 15.80 4.58 -20.61
CA LEU A 20 16.87 5.53 -20.89
C LEU A 20 18.15 4.82 -21.37
N ALA A 21 18.50 3.69 -20.73
CA ALA A 21 19.64 2.88 -21.15
C ALA A 21 19.45 2.27 -22.55
N GLU A 22 18.21 1.93 -22.92
CA GLU A 22 17.89 1.52 -24.30
C GLU A 22 18.05 2.67 -25.30
N GLN A 23 17.64 3.89 -24.94
CA GLN A 23 17.84 5.07 -25.80
C GLN A 23 19.32 5.38 -26.02
N GLU A 24 20.15 5.26 -24.98
CA GLU A 24 21.60 5.46 -25.09
C GLU A 24 22.24 4.41 -26.00
N ARG A 25 21.92 3.13 -25.83
CA ARG A 25 22.41 2.05 -26.71
C ARG A 25 22.00 2.25 -28.18
N ASN A 26 20.77 2.70 -28.41
CA ASN A 26 20.27 2.93 -29.76
C ASN A 26 20.90 4.19 -30.39
N ALA A 27 21.23 5.20 -29.58
CA ALA A 27 21.95 6.40 -30.02
C ALA A 27 23.42 6.09 -30.36
N ASP A 28 24.06 5.19 -29.63
CA ASP A 28 25.42 4.73 -29.94
C ASP A 28 25.45 3.88 -31.22
N ALA A 29 24.47 2.98 -31.41
CA ALA A 29 24.33 2.24 -32.67
C ALA A 29 24.12 3.17 -33.88
N ALA A 30 23.32 4.24 -33.73
CA ALA A 30 23.11 5.23 -34.79
C ALA A 30 24.38 6.04 -35.13
N ARG A 31 25.26 6.30 -34.14
CA ARG A 31 26.56 6.97 -34.37
C ARG A 31 27.53 6.09 -35.14
N ASP A 32 27.51 4.79 -34.89
CA ASP A 32 28.34 3.83 -35.61
C ASP A 32 27.89 3.69 -37.08
N ASP A 33 26.58 3.74 -37.34
CA ASP A 33 26.03 3.75 -38.71
C ASP A 33 26.36 5.05 -39.48
N ASP A 34 26.30 6.22 -38.83
CA ASP A 34 26.72 7.50 -39.43
C ASP A 34 28.23 7.56 -39.72
N ALA A 35 29.07 6.92 -38.89
CA ALA A 35 30.50 6.81 -39.11
C ALA A 35 30.84 5.93 -40.33
N VAL A 36 30.01 4.94 -40.64
CA VAL A 36 30.13 4.11 -41.85
C VAL A 36 29.67 4.86 -43.11
N ALA A 37 28.68 5.76 -42.99
CA ALA A 37 28.19 6.58 -44.11
C ALA A 37 29.18 7.69 -44.54
N ALA A 38 29.98 8.24 -43.61
CA ALA A 38 30.95 9.30 -43.89
C ALA A 38 32.21 8.85 -44.66
N GLY A 39 32.37 7.55 -44.95
CA GLY A 39 33.50 6.98 -45.70
C GLY A 39 33.36 6.94 -47.22
N GLY A 40 32.23 7.37 -47.79
CA GLY A 40 31.94 7.25 -49.22
C GLY A 40 31.43 8.53 -49.87
N ALA A 41 32.12 8.94 -50.95
CA ALA A 41 31.82 10.05 -51.87
C ALA A 41 32.19 11.46 -51.37
N GLY A 42 33.05 12.22 -52.04
CA GLY A 42 33.21 12.32 -53.49
C GLY A 42 32.76 13.71 -53.91
N SER A 43 33.75 14.58 -54.11
CA SER A 43 33.67 16.01 -54.42
C SER A 43 32.98 16.35 -55.75
N GLU A 44 32.09 17.35 -55.75
CA GLU A 44 31.71 18.26 -56.85
C GLU A 44 30.63 19.22 -56.26
N GLY A 45 30.58 20.55 -56.38
CA GLY A 45 31.38 21.55 -57.06
C GLY A 45 30.45 22.66 -57.57
N ARG A 46 30.37 23.81 -56.86
CA ARG A 46 30.01 25.19 -57.38
C ARG A 46 28.58 25.37 -57.97
N ALA A 47 27.96 26.54 -58.15
CA ALA A 47 28.11 27.95 -57.73
C ALA A 47 26.88 28.76 -58.27
N GLY A 48 26.58 29.91 -57.64
CA GLY A 48 25.87 31.06 -58.24
C GLY A 48 24.33 30.99 -58.22
N VAL A 49 23.55 32.07 -58.16
CA VAL A 49 23.80 33.52 -58.27
C VAL A 49 22.54 34.27 -57.80
N ASP A 50 22.77 35.46 -57.22
CA ASP A 50 22.01 36.73 -57.26
C ASP A 50 20.49 36.82 -57.46
N GLY A 51 19.91 37.69 -56.61
CA GLY A 51 19.18 38.86 -57.12
C GLY A 51 17.76 39.06 -56.57
N GLY A 52 17.51 40.23 -55.94
CA GLY A 52 16.13 40.73 -55.84
C GLY A 52 15.82 41.60 -54.62
N VAL A 53 16.40 42.81 -54.56
CA VAL A 53 15.94 43.90 -53.69
C VAL A 53 14.59 44.43 -54.19
N VAL A 54 13.59 44.57 -53.30
CA VAL A 54 12.52 45.58 -53.45
C VAL A 54 12.22 46.20 -52.09
N ARG A 55 12.24 47.54 -52.08
CA ARG A 55 12.07 48.44 -50.94
C ARG A 55 10.64 49.00 -50.95
N GLY A 56 10.03 49.11 -49.77
CA GLY A 56 8.83 49.90 -49.49
C GLY A 56 8.34 49.52 -48.10
N GLY A 57 8.29 50.35 -47.07
CA GLY A 57 7.99 51.78 -47.03
C GLY A 57 6.72 51.93 -46.18
N GLY A 58 6.86 52.11 -44.87
CA GLY A 58 5.71 52.29 -43.97
C GLY A 58 6.13 52.51 -42.52
N ALA A 59 6.16 53.77 -42.09
CA ALA A 59 6.45 54.19 -40.73
C ALA A 59 5.20 54.14 -39.85
N ALA A 60 5.33 53.68 -38.60
CA ALA A 60 4.49 54.14 -37.49
C ALA A 60 5.23 54.00 -36.15
N ARG A 61 5.14 55.06 -35.36
CA ARG A 61 5.85 55.37 -34.12
C ARG A 61 5.45 54.46 -32.95
N GLY A 62 6.39 54.34 -32.00
CA GLY A 62 6.10 54.65 -30.58
C GLY A 62 6.18 53.47 -29.61
N GLY A 63 7.21 53.45 -28.76
CA GLY A 63 7.27 52.57 -27.58
C GLY A 63 8.69 52.37 -27.08
N GLY A 64 9.23 53.38 -26.39
CA GLY A 64 10.58 53.31 -25.81
C GLY A 64 10.67 52.32 -24.64
N ALA A 65 11.66 51.43 -24.70
CA ALA A 65 12.24 50.78 -23.54
C ALA A 65 13.76 50.96 -23.62
N GLY A 66 14.34 51.45 -22.52
CA GLY A 66 15.71 51.94 -22.43
C GLY A 66 16.77 50.96 -22.90
N ARG A 67 17.63 51.43 -23.81
CA ARG A 67 18.90 50.80 -24.16
C ARG A 67 19.87 50.99 -23.00
N VAL A 68 20.20 49.90 -22.31
CA VAL A 68 21.33 49.84 -21.39
C VAL A 68 22.62 49.80 -22.24
N PRO A 69 23.59 50.72 -22.07
CA PRO A 69 24.82 50.70 -22.84
C PRO A 69 25.86 49.79 -22.16
N GLY A 70 26.39 48.80 -22.88
CA GLY A 70 27.59 48.06 -22.45
C GLY A 70 27.50 46.53 -22.35
N ALA A 71 26.75 45.84 -23.20
CA ALA A 71 26.86 44.38 -23.37
C ALA A 71 27.56 44.06 -24.71
N PRO A 72 28.54 43.13 -24.76
CA PRO A 72 29.19 42.74 -26.02
C PRO A 72 28.16 42.08 -26.96
N GLU A 73 28.04 42.60 -28.18
CA GLU A 73 27.01 42.21 -29.16
C GLU A 73 27.28 40.87 -29.89
N ASP A 74 28.33 40.12 -29.53
CA ASP A 74 28.73 38.87 -30.21
C ASP A 74 28.69 37.62 -29.30
N ALA A 75 27.68 37.48 -28.45
CA ALA A 75 27.43 36.20 -27.77
C ALA A 75 26.56 35.30 -28.66
N PRO A 76 26.96 34.05 -28.99
CA PRO A 76 26.08 33.14 -29.71
C PRO A 76 24.81 32.95 -28.89
N THR A 77 23.68 33.39 -29.44
CA THR A 77 22.37 33.15 -28.85
C THR A 77 22.24 31.65 -28.65
N ALA A 78 22.25 31.20 -27.40
CA ALA A 78 22.04 29.79 -27.07
C ALA A 78 20.75 29.32 -27.78
N PRO A 79 20.76 28.14 -28.44
CA PRO A 79 19.58 27.66 -29.14
C PRO A 79 18.41 27.62 -28.15
N PRO A 80 17.19 28.00 -28.59
CA PRO A 80 16.04 28.00 -27.68
C PRO A 80 15.86 26.61 -27.09
N ALA A 81 15.65 26.55 -25.77
CA ALA A 81 15.38 25.30 -25.07
C ALA A 81 14.24 24.54 -25.80
N PRO A 82 14.31 23.19 -25.90
CA PRO A 82 13.30 22.42 -26.60
C PRO A 82 11.94 22.72 -26.01
N ARG A 83 11.02 23.20 -26.87
CA ARG A 83 9.65 23.49 -26.45
C ARG A 83 8.99 22.19 -25.98
N PRO A 84 8.22 22.22 -24.87
CA PRO A 84 7.48 21.05 -24.44
C PRO A 84 6.55 20.59 -25.59
N PRO A 85 6.37 19.28 -25.78
CA PRO A 85 5.55 18.76 -26.87
C PRO A 85 4.12 19.30 -26.75
N SER A 86 3.55 19.69 -27.89
CA SER A 86 2.19 20.19 -28.00
C SER A 86 1.18 19.15 -27.50
N MET A 87 -0.03 19.58 -27.14
CA MET A 87 -1.11 18.66 -26.76
C MET A 87 -1.39 17.62 -27.85
N ALA A 88 -1.29 18.02 -29.13
CA ALA A 88 -1.42 17.10 -30.27
C ALA A 88 -0.30 16.05 -30.29
N ALA A 89 0.96 16.44 -30.04
CA ALA A 89 2.08 15.51 -29.97
C ALA A 89 1.99 14.55 -28.77
N ARG A 90 1.39 15.00 -27.66
CA ARG A 90 1.09 14.12 -26.51
C ARG A 90 -0.03 13.13 -26.83
N GLY A 91 -1.06 13.57 -27.56
CA GLY A 91 -2.15 12.71 -28.04
C GLY A 91 -1.63 11.61 -28.96
N SER A 92 -0.85 11.96 -29.99
CA SER A 92 -0.29 10.97 -30.91
C SER A 92 0.64 9.96 -30.23
N PHE A 93 1.42 10.41 -29.25
CA PHE A 93 2.25 9.53 -28.43
C PHE A 93 1.40 8.57 -27.56
N ALA A 94 0.31 9.06 -26.96
CA ALA A 94 -0.60 8.22 -26.19
C ALA A 94 -1.28 7.18 -27.09
N ASP A 95 -1.74 7.57 -28.28
CA ASP A 95 -2.37 6.67 -29.25
C ASP A 95 -1.41 5.56 -29.72
N GLU A 96 -0.13 5.90 -29.93
CA GLU A 96 0.92 4.93 -30.24
C GLU A 96 1.09 3.90 -29.12
N LEU A 97 1.16 4.35 -27.87
CA LEU A 97 1.26 3.46 -26.71
C LEU A 97 0.06 2.53 -26.58
N VAL A 98 -1.15 3.05 -26.81
CA VAL A 98 -2.39 2.24 -26.81
C VAL A 98 -2.33 1.18 -27.90
N ARG A 99 -1.92 1.54 -29.11
CA ARG A 99 -1.82 0.58 -30.23
C ARG A 99 -0.79 -0.51 -29.95
N GLN A 100 0.35 -0.16 -29.37
CA GLN A 100 1.37 -1.13 -28.98
C GLN A 100 0.87 -2.07 -27.87
N ALA A 101 0.17 -1.54 -26.86
CA ALA A 101 -0.43 -2.34 -25.79
C ALA A 101 -1.53 -3.29 -26.32
N MET A 102 -2.36 -2.83 -27.27
CA MET A 102 -3.31 -3.68 -28.00
C MET A 102 -2.60 -4.78 -28.79
N ALA A 103 -1.52 -4.47 -29.50
CA ALA A 103 -0.75 -5.45 -30.27
C ALA A 103 -0.08 -6.52 -29.40
N ARG A 104 0.26 -6.17 -28.14
CA ARG A 104 0.79 -7.10 -27.13
C ARG A 104 -0.30 -7.91 -26.42
N GLY A 105 -1.57 -7.68 -26.70
CA GLY A 105 -2.67 -8.34 -26.02
C GLY A 105 -2.81 -7.95 -24.55
N GLU A 106 -2.29 -6.79 -24.12
CA GLU A 106 -2.40 -6.35 -22.71
C GLU A 106 -3.86 -6.05 -22.29
N PHE A 107 -4.76 -5.93 -23.26
CA PHE A 107 -6.20 -5.78 -23.05
C PHE A 107 -6.98 -7.10 -23.22
N ASP A 108 -6.31 -8.20 -23.57
CA ASP A 108 -6.91 -9.52 -23.62
C ASP A 108 -7.04 -10.08 -22.19
N ASP A 109 -8.08 -10.88 -21.93
CA ASP A 109 -8.35 -11.49 -20.61
C ASP A 109 -8.49 -10.52 -19.42
N LEU A 110 -8.97 -9.30 -19.67
CA LEU A 110 -9.29 -8.37 -18.57
C LEU A 110 -10.29 -9.05 -17.58
N PRO A 111 -10.07 -8.97 -16.25
CA PRO A 111 -10.88 -9.69 -15.26
C PRO A 111 -12.39 -9.44 -15.35
N LEU A 112 -12.76 -8.25 -15.85
CA LEU A 112 -14.13 -7.77 -16.03
C LEU A 112 -14.51 -7.61 -17.51
N ALA A 113 -13.74 -8.14 -18.46
CA ALA A 113 -14.10 -8.12 -19.88
C ALA A 113 -15.52 -8.69 -20.08
N GLY A 114 -16.42 -7.89 -20.65
CA GLY A 114 -17.81 -8.27 -20.90
C GLY A 114 -18.69 -8.48 -19.66
N LYS A 115 -18.15 -8.33 -18.44
CA LYS A 115 -18.93 -8.43 -17.19
C LYS A 115 -19.44 -7.04 -16.81
N PRO A 116 -20.62 -6.93 -16.16
CA PRO A 116 -21.05 -5.66 -15.60
C PRO A 116 -20.03 -5.17 -14.58
N ILE A 117 -19.77 -3.85 -14.57
CA ILE A 117 -18.88 -3.22 -13.59
C ILE A 117 -19.51 -3.42 -12.19
N PRO A 118 -18.82 -4.09 -11.26
CA PRO A 118 -19.32 -4.26 -9.90
C PRO A 118 -19.64 -2.90 -9.26
N GLY A 119 -20.81 -2.76 -8.64
CA GLY A 119 -21.23 -1.53 -7.96
C GLY A 119 -21.91 -0.48 -8.84
N LEU A 120 -21.87 -0.61 -10.17
CA LEU A 120 -22.63 0.26 -11.08
C LEU A 120 -24.08 -0.22 -11.18
N THR A 121 -24.83 -0.05 -10.09
CA THR A 121 -26.29 -0.22 -10.09
C THR A 121 -26.93 0.97 -10.83
N GLY A 122 -28.08 0.77 -11.50
CA GLY A 122 -28.68 1.72 -12.45
C GLY A 122 -29.07 3.12 -11.94
N ARG A 123 -28.61 3.52 -10.75
CA ARG A 123 -28.65 4.87 -10.23
C ARG A 123 -27.35 5.57 -10.60
N HIS A 124 -27.44 6.61 -11.42
CA HIS A 124 -26.27 7.40 -11.83
C HIS A 124 -25.64 8.07 -10.60
N ASP A 125 -24.46 7.61 -10.23
CA ASP A 125 -23.62 8.19 -9.17
C ASP A 125 -22.39 8.79 -9.85
N PRO A 126 -22.22 10.11 -9.94
CA PRO A 126 -21.07 10.73 -10.60
C PRO A 126 -19.74 10.39 -9.93
N ASP A 127 -19.76 10.01 -8.65
CA ASP A 127 -18.58 9.71 -7.83
C ASP A 127 -18.27 8.20 -7.73
N TRP A 128 -18.92 7.36 -8.56
CA TRP A 128 -18.79 5.90 -8.49
C TRP A 128 -17.33 5.43 -8.60
N TRP A 129 -16.55 6.07 -9.48
CA TRP A 129 -15.15 5.75 -9.72
C TRP A 129 -14.26 6.19 -8.55
N LEU A 130 -14.60 7.30 -7.88
CA LEU A 130 -13.88 7.81 -6.71
C LEU A 130 -14.12 6.90 -5.51
N LYS A 131 -15.37 6.45 -5.30
CA LYS A 131 -15.71 5.47 -4.26
C LYS A 131 -14.98 4.14 -4.48
N ALA A 132 -15.00 3.64 -5.71
CA ALA A 132 -14.26 2.43 -6.09
C ALA A 132 -12.74 2.58 -5.89
N LEU A 133 -12.19 3.77 -6.15
CA LEU A 133 -10.78 4.08 -5.92
C LEU A 133 -10.43 4.12 -4.43
N ILE A 134 -11.24 4.82 -3.63
CA ILE A 134 -11.07 4.91 -2.17
C ILE A 134 -11.12 3.51 -1.56
N GLU A 135 -12.06 2.67 -2.00
CA GLU A 135 -12.20 1.29 -1.54
C GLU A 135 -11.02 0.41 -2.00
N ARG A 136 -10.63 0.47 -3.27
CA ARG A 136 -9.54 -0.35 -3.81
C ARG A 136 -8.20 -0.03 -3.16
N GLU A 137 -7.88 1.25 -3.01
CA GLU A 137 -6.60 1.73 -2.48
C GLU A 137 -6.64 1.90 -0.95
N GLN A 138 -7.77 1.60 -0.30
CA GLN A 138 -7.99 1.79 1.14
C GLN A 138 -7.59 3.21 1.61
N ILE A 139 -7.96 4.24 0.82
CA ILE A 139 -7.52 5.61 1.08
C ILE A 139 -8.16 6.11 2.38
N THR A 140 -7.36 6.21 3.43
CA THR A 140 -7.75 6.78 4.72
C THR A 140 -7.48 8.28 4.78
N GLY A 141 -8.25 9.02 5.60
CA GLY A 141 -7.99 10.45 5.86
C GLY A 141 -8.56 11.42 4.83
N VAL A 142 -9.41 10.97 3.89
CA VAL A 142 -10.13 11.84 2.93
C VAL A 142 -11.43 12.40 3.52
N LEU A 143 -11.84 11.91 4.69
CA LEU A 143 -13.05 12.39 5.34
C LEU A 143 -12.85 13.82 5.84
N PRO A 144 -13.89 14.67 5.80
CA PRO A 144 -13.91 15.91 6.54
C PRO A 144 -13.52 15.66 8.00
N GLU A 145 -12.71 16.54 8.58
CA GLU A 145 -12.14 16.40 9.93
C GLU A 145 -13.21 16.05 10.99
N ALA A 146 -14.39 16.67 10.91
CA ALA A 146 -15.51 16.40 11.82
C ALA A 146 -15.98 14.94 11.79
N LEU A 147 -15.96 14.27 10.63
CA LEU A 147 -16.33 12.86 10.50
C LEU A 147 -15.17 11.94 10.90
N GLN A 148 -13.94 12.32 10.57
CA GLN A 148 -12.74 11.59 10.99
C GLN A 148 -12.66 11.53 12.52
N LEU A 149 -12.89 12.63 13.21
CA LEU A 149 -12.90 12.69 14.68
C LEU A 149 -13.98 11.81 15.31
N ARG A 150 -15.16 11.69 14.68
CA ARG A 150 -16.20 10.76 15.16
C ARG A 150 -15.78 9.30 15.01
N LYS A 151 -15.12 8.97 13.88
CA LYS A 151 -14.61 7.62 13.65
C LYS A 151 -13.50 7.29 14.65
N ASP A 152 -12.58 8.22 14.87
CA ASP A 152 -11.46 8.05 15.79
C ASP A 152 -11.94 7.94 17.25
N ASP A 153 -12.95 8.73 17.65
CA ASP A 153 -13.58 8.63 18.97
C ASP A 153 -14.30 7.29 19.16
N ALA A 154 -15.01 6.81 18.14
CA ALA A 154 -15.68 5.49 18.19
C ALA A 154 -14.68 4.33 18.28
N ALA A 155 -13.51 4.45 17.65
CA ALA A 155 -12.45 3.44 17.67
C ALA A 155 -11.47 3.61 18.85
N LEU A 156 -11.65 4.63 19.69
CA LEU A 156 -10.67 4.97 20.72
C LEU A 156 -10.56 3.85 21.76
N ASP A 157 -11.68 3.34 22.26
CA ASP A 157 -11.69 2.30 23.31
C ASP A 157 -10.88 1.07 22.86
N ASP A 158 -11.08 0.61 21.62
CA ASP A 158 -10.35 -0.51 21.01
C ASP A 158 -8.85 -0.22 20.86
N ARG A 159 -8.48 1.03 20.55
CA ARG A 159 -7.07 1.45 20.45
C ARG A 159 -6.42 1.46 21.82
N LEU A 160 -7.07 2.03 22.83
CA LEU A 160 -6.53 2.07 24.21
C LEU A 160 -6.33 0.65 24.76
N ASP A 161 -7.18 -0.30 24.38
CA ASP A 161 -7.10 -1.68 24.84
C ASP A 161 -5.90 -2.47 24.29
N GLN A 162 -5.30 -1.99 23.20
CA GLN A 162 -4.07 -2.53 22.62
C GLN A 162 -2.82 -1.99 23.33
N GLU A 163 -2.93 -0.87 24.04
CA GLU A 163 -1.78 -0.24 24.67
C GLU A 163 -1.35 -0.93 25.97
N ARG A 164 -0.04 -0.89 26.21
CA ARG A 164 0.59 -1.57 27.35
C ARG A 164 0.90 -0.64 28.52
N THR A 165 1.05 0.65 28.25
CA THR A 165 1.51 1.65 29.22
C THR A 165 0.45 2.72 29.42
N GLU A 166 0.36 3.21 30.66
CA GLU A 166 -0.59 4.26 31.03
C GLU A 166 -0.24 5.59 30.35
N GLU A 167 1.05 5.89 30.23
CA GLU A 167 1.55 7.08 29.56
C GLU A 167 1.04 7.15 28.12
N ARG A 168 1.06 6.02 27.40
CA ARG A 168 0.59 5.97 26.02
C ARG A 168 -0.92 6.15 25.90
N VAL A 169 -1.68 5.61 26.86
CA VAL A 169 -3.12 5.82 26.96
C VAL A 169 -3.43 7.31 27.16
N ARG A 170 -2.72 7.99 28.08
CA ARG A 170 -2.87 9.43 28.29
C ARG A 170 -2.56 10.23 27.02
N GLU A 171 -1.42 9.96 26.40
CA GLU A 171 -1.01 10.62 25.15
C GLU A 171 -2.07 10.50 24.04
N LEU A 172 -2.64 9.32 23.83
CA LEU A 172 -3.64 9.09 22.79
C LEU A 172 -4.95 9.86 23.03
N VAL A 173 -5.39 9.92 24.29
CA VAL A 173 -6.59 10.70 24.66
C VAL A 173 -6.32 12.20 24.51
N GLU A 174 -5.14 12.67 24.93
CA GLU A 174 -4.71 14.07 24.77
C GLU A 174 -4.58 14.45 23.29
N GLU A 175 -4.02 13.58 22.45
CA GLU A 175 -3.91 13.78 21.01
C GLU A 175 -5.30 13.92 20.36
N LEU A 176 -6.25 13.06 20.72
CA LEU A 176 -7.63 13.17 20.24
C LEU A 176 -8.25 14.50 20.68
N ASN A 177 -8.14 14.84 21.96
CA ASN A 177 -8.68 16.08 22.51
C ASN A 177 -8.08 17.32 21.83
N ALA A 178 -6.76 17.32 21.59
CA ALA A 178 -6.07 18.40 20.90
C ALA A 178 -6.60 18.60 19.48
N ARG A 179 -6.80 17.50 18.73
CA ARG A 179 -7.40 17.55 17.38
C ARG A 179 -8.85 18.03 17.41
N VAL A 180 -9.67 17.58 18.37
CA VAL A 180 -11.05 18.07 18.54
C VAL A 180 -11.07 19.59 18.80
N VAL A 181 -10.18 20.08 19.67
CA VAL A 181 -10.06 21.52 19.95
C VAL A 181 -9.59 22.29 18.72
N ALA A 182 -8.58 21.79 18.00
CA ALA A 182 -8.07 22.41 16.77
C ALA A 182 -9.16 22.49 15.70
N ALA A 183 -9.88 21.39 15.46
CA ALA A 183 -10.96 21.34 14.49
C ALA A 183 -12.09 22.32 14.81
N ARG A 184 -12.45 22.49 16.10
CA ARG A 184 -13.43 23.49 16.55
C ARG A 184 -12.93 24.93 16.35
N ARG A 185 -11.63 25.17 16.47
CA ARG A 185 -10.99 26.49 16.31
C ARG A 185 -10.76 26.89 14.85
N GLN A 186 -10.72 25.92 13.95
CA GLN A 186 -10.35 26.14 12.55
C GLN A 186 -11.30 27.12 11.82
N LEU A 187 -12.58 27.22 12.22
CA LEU A 187 -13.60 28.14 11.67
C LEU A 187 -13.74 28.18 10.12
N LEU A 188 -13.13 27.24 9.39
CA LEU A 188 -13.06 27.20 7.92
C LEU A 188 -14.38 26.81 7.22
N GLY A 189 -15.49 26.76 7.96
CA GLY A 189 -16.75 26.21 7.46
C GLY A 189 -16.67 24.69 7.24
N GLY A 190 -17.83 24.04 7.33
CA GLY A 190 -17.94 22.57 7.22
C GLY A 190 -18.96 22.00 8.21
N PRO A 191 -19.22 20.68 8.16
CA PRO A 191 -20.08 20.00 9.11
C PRO A 191 -19.62 20.27 10.56
N PRO A 192 -20.55 20.52 11.50
CA PRO A 192 -20.17 20.86 12.86
C PRO A 192 -19.40 19.73 13.54
N VAL A 193 -18.34 20.10 14.27
CA VAL A 193 -17.57 19.16 15.11
C VAL A 193 -18.34 18.90 16.40
N VAL A 194 -19.06 17.78 16.44
CA VAL A 194 -19.91 17.38 17.58
C VAL A 194 -19.20 16.42 18.54
N THR A 195 -18.02 15.90 18.17
CA THR A 195 -17.25 14.96 19.00
C THR A 195 -16.89 15.60 20.36
N PRO A 196 -17.25 14.98 21.50
CA PRO A 196 -16.94 15.49 22.83
C PRO A 196 -15.46 15.36 23.16
N LEU A 197 -14.99 16.11 24.16
CA LEU A 197 -13.68 15.87 24.78
C LEU A 197 -13.81 14.75 25.80
N ARG A 198 -12.78 13.93 25.93
CA ARG A 198 -12.71 12.86 26.94
C ARG A 198 -11.84 13.25 28.10
N ASP A 199 -12.26 12.87 29.30
CA ASP A 199 -11.46 13.09 30.51
C ASP A 199 -10.37 12.02 30.62
N VAL A 200 -9.12 12.45 30.68
CA VAL A 200 -7.94 11.58 30.60
C VAL A 200 -7.90 10.58 31.77
N GLU A 201 -8.12 11.06 32.99
CA GLU A 201 -8.05 10.21 34.18
C GLU A 201 -9.19 9.19 34.22
N SER A 202 -10.40 9.57 33.77
CA SER A 202 -11.51 8.62 33.63
C SER A 202 -11.21 7.51 32.62
N GLU A 203 -10.57 7.82 31.49
CA GLU A 203 -10.25 6.83 30.47
C GLU A 203 -9.11 5.89 30.92
N VAL A 204 -8.12 6.43 31.64
CA VAL A 204 -7.07 5.62 32.29
C VAL A 204 -7.68 4.66 33.31
N ALA A 205 -8.62 5.12 34.15
CA ALA A 205 -9.30 4.26 35.12
C ALA A 205 -10.09 3.14 34.42
N ARG A 206 -10.85 3.46 33.37
CA ARG A 206 -11.60 2.48 32.56
C ARG A 206 -10.66 1.47 31.87
N TRP A 207 -9.52 1.92 31.35
CA TRP A 207 -8.50 1.05 30.76
C TRP A 207 -7.94 0.06 31.79
N HIS A 208 -7.59 0.54 32.98
CA HIS A 208 -7.13 -0.31 34.08
C HIS A 208 -8.19 -1.35 34.49
N GLU A 209 -9.45 -0.95 34.57
CA GLU A 209 -10.57 -1.87 34.85
C GLU A 209 -10.68 -2.98 33.81
N ARG A 210 -10.72 -2.62 32.51
CA ARG A 210 -10.77 -3.60 31.42
C ARG A 210 -9.57 -4.52 31.44
N ARG A 211 -8.38 -4.01 31.76
CA ARG A 211 -7.16 -4.81 31.87
C ARG A 211 -7.22 -5.79 33.05
N ARG A 212 -7.68 -5.35 34.22
CA ARG A 212 -7.86 -6.23 35.39
C ARG A 212 -8.88 -7.34 35.10
N ALA A 213 -9.99 -7.01 34.43
CA ALA A 213 -10.99 -7.99 34.03
C ALA A 213 -10.38 -9.06 33.10
N ARG A 214 -9.65 -8.64 32.05
CA ARG A 214 -8.95 -9.58 31.13
C ARG A 214 -7.95 -10.48 31.87
N HIS A 215 -7.18 -9.93 32.81
CA HIS A 215 -6.24 -10.71 33.61
C HIS A 215 -6.94 -11.71 34.54
N ALA A 216 -8.04 -11.32 35.18
CA ALA A 216 -8.83 -12.21 36.02
C ALA A 216 -9.45 -13.37 35.21
N GLU A 217 -9.99 -13.09 34.03
CA GLU A 217 -10.51 -14.11 33.12
C GLU A 217 -9.42 -15.07 32.62
N ALA A 218 -8.23 -14.54 32.30
CA ALA A 218 -7.09 -15.36 31.91
C ALA A 218 -6.63 -16.27 33.06
N ALA A 219 -6.58 -15.75 34.29
CA ALA A 219 -6.25 -16.54 35.48
C ALA A 219 -7.29 -17.65 35.73
N ALA A 220 -8.59 -17.34 35.65
CA ALA A 220 -9.66 -18.30 35.81
C ALA A 220 -9.61 -19.43 34.77
N ARG A 221 -9.34 -19.10 33.49
CA ARG A 221 -9.13 -20.09 32.42
C ARG A 221 -7.93 -20.99 32.71
N ALA A 222 -6.80 -20.41 33.13
CA ALA A 222 -5.61 -21.18 33.48
C ALA A 222 -5.85 -22.13 34.66
N GLU A 223 -6.61 -21.70 35.67
CA GLU A 223 -7.01 -22.55 36.80
C GLU A 223 -7.95 -23.70 36.38
N GLU A 224 -8.87 -23.45 35.46
CA GLU A 224 -9.76 -24.48 34.90
C GLU A 224 -8.99 -25.50 34.04
N GLU A 225 -8.08 -25.03 33.20
CA GLU A 225 -7.18 -25.89 32.41
C GLU A 225 -6.29 -26.74 33.33
N ALA A 226 -5.71 -26.14 34.38
CA ALA A 226 -4.91 -26.86 35.37
C ALA A 226 -5.73 -27.91 36.14
N ARG A 227 -6.97 -27.58 36.54
CA ARG A 227 -7.89 -28.52 37.19
C ARG A 227 -8.26 -29.69 36.27
N SER A 228 -8.51 -29.40 34.99
CA SER A 228 -8.86 -30.39 33.97
C SER A 228 -7.66 -31.32 33.70
N ALA A 229 -6.48 -30.77 33.49
CA ALA A 229 -5.24 -31.53 33.31
C ALA A 229 -4.93 -32.42 34.55
N ALA A 230 -5.13 -31.90 35.76
CA ALA A 230 -4.95 -32.67 36.99
C ALA A 230 -6.01 -33.78 37.15
N ALA A 231 -7.24 -33.58 36.67
CA ALA A 231 -8.28 -34.60 36.65
C ALA A 231 -7.97 -35.71 35.64
N GLU A 232 -7.52 -35.35 34.43
CA GLU A 232 -7.08 -36.28 33.40
C GLU A 232 -5.89 -37.12 33.86
N HIS A 233 -4.88 -36.49 34.46
CA HIS A 233 -3.72 -37.19 34.99
C HIS A 233 -4.11 -38.20 36.08
N ARG A 234 -5.02 -37.83 37.00
CA ARG A 234 -5.59 -38.74 38.00
C ARG A 234 -6.37 -39.90 37.36
N ALA A 235 -7.15 -39.65 36.32
CA ALA A 235 -7.90 -40.68 35.61
C ALA A 235 -6.97 -41.67 34.87
N ALA A 236 -5.93 -41.15 34.21
CA ALA A 236 -4.92 -41.97 33.52
C ALA A 236 -4.13 -42.86 34.50
N GLY A 237 -3.80 -42.34 35.69
CA GLY A 237 -3.14 -43.11 36.75
C GLY A 237 -4.00 -44.28 37.27
N ARG A 238 -5.32 -44.09 37.41
CA ARG A 238 -6.25 -45.15 37.84
C ARG A 238 -6.46 -46.24 36.80
N ARG A 239 -6.44 -45.90 35.50
CA ARG A 239 -6.60 -46.88 34.41
C ARG A 239 -5.39 -47.82 34.26
N ARG A 240 -4.19 -47.39 34.68
CA ARG A 240 -2.98 -48.22 34.64
C ARG A 240 -2.83 -49.17 35.84
N SER A 241 -3.67 -49.07 36.88
CA SER A 241 -3.55 -49.88 38.10
C SER A 241 -4.43 -51.14 38.15
N TRP A 242 -5.25 -51.41 37.13
CA TRP A 242 -6.02 -52.66 36.98
C TRP A 242 -5.75 -53.26 35.59
N PRO A 243 -5.14 -54.46 35.45
CA PRO A 243 -5.32 -55.64 36.32
C PRO A 243 -4.01 -56.36 36.71
N ARG A 244 -3.63 -56.33 38.01
CA ARG A 244 -2.76 -57.37 38.61
C ARG A 244 -3.41 -58.12 39.77
N VAL A 245 -4.66 -57.81 40.13
CA VAL A 245 -5.31 -58.41 41.32
C VAL A 245 -6.27 -59.56 41.00
N LEU A 246 -6.71 -59.77 39.75
CA LEU A 246 -7.53 -60.94 39.39
C LEU A 246 -6.75 -62.19 38.96
N GLY A 247 -5.41 -62.18 39.02
CA GLY A 247 -4.56 -63.35 38.74
C GLY A 247 -4.35 -64.29 39.95
N ARG A 248 -4.75 -63.90 41.16
CA ARG A 248 -4.40 -64.63 42.40
C ARG A 248 -5.56 -65.40 43.05
N LEU A 249 -6.66 -65.62 42.32
CA LEU A 249 -7.77 -66.49 42.79
C LEU A 249 -8.06 -67.71 41.90
N ARG A 250 -7.33 -67.93 40.79
CA ARG A 250 -7.48 -69.13 39.95
C ARG A 250 -6.41 -70.21 40.18
N ALA A 251 -5.38 -69.94 40.99
CA ALA A 251 -4.32 -70.91 41.31
C ALA A 251 -4.64 -71.81 42.53
N ALA A 252 -5.65 -71.48 43.34
CA ALA A 252 -6.07 -72.29 44.49
C ALA A 252 -7.00 -73.47 44.10
N ALA A 253 -7.49 -73.52 42.85
CA ALA A 253 -8.42 -74.56 42.39
C ALA A 253 -7.74 -75.76 41.70
N HIS A 254 -6.42 -75.73 41.44
CA HIS A 254 -5.68 -76.86 40.82
C HIS A 254 -4.79 -77.63 41.81
N ALA A 255 -4.79 -77.26 43.09
CA ALA A 255 -4.02 -77.96 44.13
C ALA A 255 -4.78 -79.10 44.83
N ARG A 256 -6.10 -79.22 44.61
CA ARG A 256 -6.93 -80.26 45.24
C ARG A 256 -7.10 -81.55 44.43
N ASP A 257 -6.64 -81.59 43.18
CA ASP A 257 -6.90 -82.71 42.26
C ASP A 257 -5.72 -83.70 42.12
N ARG A 258 -4.59 -83.46 42.81
CA ARG A 258 -3.40 -84.34 42.76
C ARG A 258 -3.22 -85.23 43.99
N SER A 259 -4.21 -85.31 44.87
CA SER A 259 -4.15 -86.14 46.09
C SER A 259 -4.98 -87.43 46.00
N SER A 260 -5.55 -87.75 44.84
CA SER A 260 -6.44 -88.90 44.65
C SER A 260 -6.11 -89.74 43.41
N SER A 261 -4.87 -90.22 43.27
CA SER A 261 -4.63 -91.42 42.45
C SER A 261 -3.25 -91.99 42.76
N GLY A 262 -3.17 -93.15 43.41
CA GLY A 262 -1.94 -93.95 43.38
C GLY A 262 -1.67 -94.84 44.58
N GLY A 263 -2.44 -95.92 44.73
CA GLY A 263 -2.04 -97.13 45.44
C GLY A 263 -3.18 -98.15 45.41
N PRO A 264 -2.94 -99.48 45.52
CA PRO A 264 -1.69 -100.24 45.50
C PRO A 264 -1.68 -101.41 44.47
N GLY A 265 -0.54 -102.11 44.34
CA GLY A 265 -0.38 -103.35 43.58
C GLY A 265 1.08 -103.74 43.44
#